data_AF-N1ZIU6-F1
#
_entry.id   AF-N1ZIU6-F1
#
_cell.length_a   1.000
_cell.length_b   1.000
_cell.length_c   1.000
_cell.angle_alpha   90.00
_cell.angle_beta   90.00
_cell.angle_gamma   90.00
#
_symmetry.space_group_name_H-M   'P 1'
#
loop_
_entity.id
_entity.type
_entity.pdbx_description
1 polymer ?
#
loop_
_entity_poly.entity_id
_entity_poly.type
_entity_poly.pdbx_seq_one_letter_code
_entity_poly.pdbx_strand_id
1 'polypeptide(L)' 'MKQVQISEDLFLSLIKYHILECYNDEEKIVKMLKEKYDSIINRNLYIKYKTAPTQRRKRKG' A
#
# COMPACT_ATOMS: atom_id res chain seq x y z
N MET A 1 -3.05 3.29 -14.80
CA MET A 1 -2.81 2.49 -13.58
C MET A 1 -2.23 3.39 -12.49
N LYS A 2 -2.50 3.15 -11.21
CA LYS A 2 -1.87 3.92 -10.12
C LYS A 2 -0.49 3.35 -9.83
N GLN A 3 0.49 4.22 -9.64
CA GLN A 3 1.85 3.82 -9.25
C GLN A 3 1.91 3.66 -7.72
N VAL A 4 2.55 2.58 -7.27
CA VAL A 4 2.77 2.28 -5.86
C VAL A 4 4.27 2.26 -5.60
N GLN A 5 4.74 3.10 -4.69
CA GLN A 5 6.13 3.07 -4.24
C GLN A 5 6.34 1.97 -3.20
N ILE A 6 7.45 1.24 -3.30
CA ILE A 6 7.91 0.26 -2.32
C ILE A 6 9.36 0.56 -1.96
N SER A 7 9.85 0.00 -0.85
CA SER A 7 11.28 0.11 -0.52
C SER A 7 12.12 -0.67 -1.53
N GLU A 8 13.35 -0.23 -1.72
CA GLU A 8 14.34 -0.93 -2.55
C GLU A 8 14.56 -2.36 -2.05
N ASP A 9 14.66 -2.56 -0.74
CA ASP A 9 14.79 -3.89 -0.13
C ASP A 9 13.67 -4.85 -0.55
N LEU A 10 12.41 -4.39 -0.52
CA LEU A 10 11.27 -5.23 -0.92
C LEU A 10 11.33 -5.55 -2.42
N PHE A 11 11.74 -4.57 -3.23
CA PHE A 11 11.89 -4.77 -4.67
C PHE A 11 12.99 -5.79 -4.99
N LEU A 12 14.15 -5.69 -4.35
CA LEU A 12 15.25 -6.65 -4.53
C LEU A 12 14.88 -8.04 -4.03
N SER A 13 14.19 -8.16 -2.89
CA SER A 13 13.68 -9.45 -2.40
C SER A 13 12.68 -10.07 -3.38
N LEU A 14 11.81 -9.27 -4.01
CA LEU A 14 10.89 -9.76 -5.06
C LEU A 14 11.64 -10.27 -6.29
N ILE A 15 12.72 -9.59 -6.71
CA ILE A 15 13.57 -10.07 -7.82
C ILE A 15 14.20 -11.41 -7.43
N LYS A 16 14.79 -11.52 -6.24
CA LYS A 16 15.39 -12.77 -5.77
C LYS A 16 14.38 -13.92 -5.74
N TYR A 17 13.17 -13.64 -5.27
CA TYR A 17 12.11 -14.65 -5.16
C TYR A 17 11.60 -15.11 -6.53
N HIS A 18 11.25 -14.20 -7.43
CA HIS A 18 10.58 -14.55 -8.70
C HIS A 18 11.54 -14.84 -9.86
N ILE A 19 12.72 -14.23 -9.88
CA ILE A 19 13.65 -14.33 -11.01
C ILE A 19 14.79 -15.30 -10.70
N LEU A 20 15.28 -15.29 -9.46
CA LEU A 20 16.38 -16.14 -9.04
C LEU A 20 15.92 -17.40 -8.29
N GLU A 21 14.59 -17.60 -8.17
CA GLU A 21 13.98 -18.73 -7.47
C GLU A 21 14.51 -18.94 -6.04
N CYS A 22 14.89 -17.84 -5.37
CA CYS A 22 15.44 -17.85 -4.02
C CYS A 22 14.34 -17.53 -3.00
N TYR A 23 13.85 -18.56 -2.32
CA TYR A 23 12.67 -18.49 -1.46
C TYR A 23 12.97 -18.14 0.02
N ASN A 24 14.23 -17.88 0.37
CA ASN A 24 14.66 -17.63 1.76
C ASN A 24 13.94 -16.46 2.44
N ASP A 25 13.49 -15.48 1.65
CA ASP A 25 12.84 -14.26 2.15
C ASP A 25 11.30 -14.27 1.97
N GLU A 26 10.68 -15.41 1.65
CA GLU A 26 9.24 -15.47 1.32
C GLU A 26 8.35 -14.85 2.40
N GLU A 27 8.51 -15.28 3.65
CA GLU A 27 7.71 -14.78 4.77
C GLU A 27 7.87 -13.27 4.95
N LYS A 28 9.09 -12.77 4.77
CA LYS A 28 9.40 -11.35 4.85
C LYS A 28 8.72 -10.56 3.74
N ILE A 29 8.78 -11.05 2.49
CA ILE A 29 8.10 -10.45 1.34
C ILE A 29 6.59 -10.38 1.60
N VAL A 30 5.98 -11.48 2.03
CA VAL A 30 4.54 -11.54 2.35
C VAL A 30 4.17 -10.53 3.42
N LYS A 31 4.95 -10.46 4.51
CA LYS A 31 4.71 -9.50 5.60
C LYS A 31 4.76 -8.05 5.10
N MET A 32 5.82 -7.67 4.40
CA MET A 32 6.00 -6.30 3.92
C MET A 32 4.92 -5.89 2.90
N LEU A 33 4.50 -6.81 2.03
CA LEU A 33 3.40 -6.56 1.09
C LEU A 33 2.05 -6.38 1.79
N LYS A 34 1.76 -7.18 2.83
CA LYS A 34 0.55 -7.01 3.65
C LYS A 34 0.53 -5.65 4.34
N GLU A 35 1.63 -5.27 4.99
CA GLU A 35 1.75 -3.95 5.62
C GLU A 35 1.55 -2.81 4.61
N LYS A 36 2.09 -2.97 3.39
CA LYS A 36 1.89 -2.00 2.30
C LYS A 36 0.42 -1.91 1.87
N TYR A 37 -0.24 -3.05 1.71
CA TYR A 37 -1.63 -3.14 1.34
C TYR A 37 -2.52 -2.45 2.38
N ASP A 38 -2.34 -2.78 3.65
CA ASP A 38 -3.10 -2.19 4.75
C ASP A 38 -2.89 -0.68 4.84
N SER A 39 -1.67 -0.19 4.62
CA SER A 39 -1.38 1.25 4.55
C SER A 39 -2.15 1.95 3.42
N ILE A 40 -2.23 1.33 2.23
CA ILE A 40 -2.97 1.88 1.09
C ILE A 40 -4.47 1.89 1.40
N ILE A 41 -5.02 0.80 1.95
CA ILE A 41 -6.44 0.71 2.29
C ILE A 41 -6.80 1.69 3.40
N ASN A 42 -6.03 1.75 4.49
CA ASN A 42 -6.25 2.68 5.60
C ASN A 42 -6.17 4.14 5.15
N ARG A 43 -5.23 4.47 4.27
CA ARG A 43 -5.15 5.82 3.66
C ARG A 43 -6.41 6.13 2.84
N ASN A 44 -6.90 5.18 2.04
CA ASN A 44 -8.12 5.36 1.24
C ASN A 44 -9.36 5.54 2.13
N LEU A 45 -9.48 4.75 3.20
CA LEU A 45 -10.57 4.85 4.18
C LEU A 45 -10.54 6.20 4.90
N TYR A 46 -9.35 6.64 5.34
CA TYR A 46 -9.16 7.94 5.98
C TYR A 46 -9.50 9.10 5.03
N ILE A 47 -9.07 9.05 3.77
CA ILE A 47 -9.44 10.05 2.75
C ILE A 47 -10.97 10.11 2.60
N LYS A 48 -11.63 8.95 2.42
CA LYS A 48 -13.08 8.86 2.27
C LYS A 48 -13.82 9.45 3.47
N TYR A 49 -13.36 9.13 4.69
CA TYR A 49 -13.91 9.67 5.93
C TYR A 49 -13.67 11.17 6.10
N LYS A 50 -12.50 11.72 5.74
CA LYS A 50 -12.22 13.17 5.81
C LYS A 50 -12.98 13.98 4.75
N THR A 51 -13.31 13.40 3.60
CA THR A 51 -14.08 14.08 2.55
C THR A 51 -15.60 14.05 2.79
N ALA A 52 -16.08 13.16 3.66
CA ALA A 52 -17.50 13.01 3.97
C ALA A 52 -18.14 14.17 4.79
N PRO A 53 -17.48 14.87 5.73
CA PRO A 53 -18.10 15.95 6.51
C PRO A 53 -17.97 17.31 5.80
N THR A 54 -17.04 17.47 4.87
CA THR A 54 -16.73 18.78 4.26
C THR A 54 -17.67 19.14 3.11
N GLN A 55 -18.31 18.17 2.45
CA GLN A 55 -19.36 18.46 1.45
C GLN A 55 -20.66 18.97 2.09
N ARG A 56 -20.93 18.68 3.37
CA ARG A 56 -22.15 19.14 4.05
C ARG A 56 -22.09 20.60 4.52
N ARG A 57 -20.91 21.24 4.49
CA ARG A 57 -20.71 22.64 4.90
C ARG A 57 -20.63 23.66 3.75
N LYS A 58 -20.37 23.24 2.50
CA LYS A 58 -20.32 24.14 1.32
C LYS A 58 -21.65 24.31 0.57
N ARG A 59 -22.75 23.71 1.04
CA ARG A 59 -24.11 23.86 0.47
C ARG A 59 -25.07 24.68 1.33
N LYS A 60 -24.56 25.36 2.37
CA LYS A 60 -25.31 26.36 3.13
C LYS A 60 -24.49 27.65 3.11
N GLY A 61 -24.77 28.48 2.11
CA GLY A 61 -24.11 29.74 1.83
C GLY A 61 -24.64 30.26 0.52
#